data_AF-A0A3B9SYI2-F1
#
_entry.id   AF-A0A3B9SYI2-F1
#
_cell.length_a   1.000
_cell.length_b   1.000
_cell.length_c   1.000
_cell.angle_alpha   90.00
_cell.angle_beta   90.00
_cell.angle_gamma   90.00
#
_symmetry.space_group_name_H-M   'P 1'
#
loop_
_entity.id
_entity.type
_entity.pdbx_description
1 polymer ?
#
loop_
_entity_poly.entity_id
_entity_poly.type
_entity_poly.pdbx_seq_one_letter_code
_entity_poly.pdbx_strand_id
1 'polypeptide(L)'
;MNKAFSITAAELTARGYENLPDELSSAKHMIYSSPATLDYNSPGAKGFGVKRAGLAIPGSVMLLVAPGCCGRNTALLNELGYSERFFYLLLDDTDIVTGRYLKKIPQACAELLGETAEKPSAIA
;
A
#
# COMPACT_ATOMS: atom_id res chain seq x y z
N MET A 1 -18.54 15.61 -14.68
CA MET A 1 -18.79 15.17 -16.07
C MET A 1 -18.72 13.65 -16.07
N ASN A 2 -19.80 12.95 -16.43
CA ASN A 2 -19.96 11.50 -16.18
C ASN A 2 -20.34 10.73 -17.47
N LYS A 3 -19.60 10.96 -18.56
CA LYS A 3 -19.73 10.17 -19.80
C LYS A 3 -18.44 9.41 -20.04
N ALA A 4 -18.54 8.12 -20.35
CA ALA A 4 -17.40 7.32 -20.77
C ALA A 4 -16.82 7.91 -22.07
N PHE A 5 -15.50 8.07 -22.11
CA PHE A 5 -14.76 8.47 -23.30
C PHE A 5 -14.29 7.23 -24.05
N SER A 6 -14.51 7.18 -25.36
CA SER A 6 -13.95 6.15 -26.24
C SER A 6 -13.53 6.76 -27.58
N ILE A 7 -12.45 6.22 -28.14
CA ILE A 7 -11.92 6.58 -29.45
C ILE A 7 -11.22 5.35 -30.04
N THR A 8 -11.32 5.14 -31.34
CA THR A 8 -10.58 4.07 -32.01
C THR A 8 -9.12 4.46 -32.24
N ALA A 9 -8.24 3.46 -32.38
CA ALA A 9 -6.82 3.71 -32.70
C ALA A 9 -6.64 4.46 -34.03
N ALA A 10 -7.51 4.21 -35.02
CA ALA A 10 -7.48 4.90 -36.31
C ALA A 10 -7.83 6.39 -36.17
N GLU A 11 -8.90 6.72 -35.42
CA GLU A 11 -9.29 8.10 -35.15
C GLU A 11 -8.24 8.84 -34.32
N LEU A 12 -7.62 8.16 -33.34
CA LEU A 12 -6.55 8.73 -32.54
C LEU A 12 -5.32 9.06 -33.41
N THR A 13 -4.95 8.15 -34.31
CA THR A 13 -3.83 8.36 -35.24
C THR A 13 -4.11 9.50 -36.20
N ALA A 14 -5.33 9.61 -36.73
CA ALA A 14 -5.73 10.67 -37.65
C ALA A 14 -5.69 12.07 -37.01
N ARG A 15 -5.89 12.18 -35.69
CA ARG A 15 -5.80 13.46 -34.96
C ARG A 15 -4.37 13.98 -34.83
N GLY A 16 -3.38 13.09 -34.90
CA GLY A 16 -1.97 13.43 -34.72
C GLY A 16 -1.60 13.73 -33.26
N TYR A 17 -0.31 13.78 -32.99
CA TYR A 17 0.26 13.94 -31.64
C TYR A 17 -0.19 15.23 -30.93
N GLU A 18 -0.25 16.34 -31.66
CA GLU A 18 -0.59 17.67 -31.11
C GLU A 18 -2.05 17.79 -30.63
N ASN A 19 -2.95 16.90 -31.09
CA ASN A 19 -4.38 16.93 -30.76
C ASN A 19 -4.81 15.74 -29.88
N LEU A 20 -3.93 15.32 -28.97
CA LEU A 20 -4.22 14.26 -28.00
C LEU A 20 -5.43 14.67 -27.13
N PRO A 21 -6.49 13.84 -27.05
CA PRO A 21 -7.61 14.10 -26.14
C PRO A 21 -7.13 14.24 -24.69
N ASP A 22 -7.76 15.13 -23.93
CA ASP A 22 -7.42 15.36 -22.51
C ASP A 22 -7.54 14.05 -21.71
N GLU A 23 -8.52 13.20 -22.02
CA GLU A 23 -8.75 11.89 -21.39
C GLU A 23 -7.58 10.91 -21.55
N LEU A 24 -6.73 11.12 -22.57
CA LEU A 24 -5.54 10.33 -22.84
C LEU A 24 -4.24 11.09 -22.46
N SER A 25 -4.35 12.35 -22.01
CA SER A 25 -3.22 13.15 -21.58
C SER A 25 -2.86 12.83 -20.13
N SER A 26 -1.82 12.02 -19.94
CA SER A 26 -1.38 11.61 -18.59
C SER A 26 -1.06 12.81 -17.69
N ALA A 27 -0.60 13.94 -18.25
CA ALA A 27 -0.32 15.15 -17.49
C ALA A 27 -1.58 15.82 -16.90
N LYS A 28 -2.74 15.68 -17.57
CA LYS A 28 -4.03 16.24 -17.13
C LYS A 28 -4.70 15.40 -16.02
N HIS A 29 -4.29 14.15 -15.90
CA HIS A 29 -4.78 13.20 -14.89
C HIS A 29 -3.72 12.85 -13.83
N MET A 30 -2.55 13.47 -13.90
CA MET A 30 -1.50 13.27 -12.92
C MET A 30 -2.00 13.82 -11.59
N ILE A 31 -2.01 12.97 -10.56
CA ILE A 31 -2.22 13.44 -9.18
C ILE A 31 -0.96 14.20 -8.80
N TYR A 32 -1.01 15.51 -8.92
CA TYR A 32 0.05 16.39 -8.44
C TYR A 32 -0.03 16.45 -6.91
N SER A 33 0.90 15.79 -6.22
CA SER A 33 1.15 16.04 -4.79
C SER A 33 1.77 17.42 -4.63
N SER A 34 0.90 18.44 -4.57
CA SER A 34 1.29 19.79 -4.14
C SER A 34 1.86 19.73 -2.71
N PRO A 35 2.77 20.64 -2.31
CA PRO A 35 3.23 20.78 -0.91
C PRO A 35 2.10 20.99 0.11
N ALA A 36 0.89 21.34 -0.36
CA ALA A 36 -0.32 21.50 0.45
C ALA A 36 -1.24 20.26 0.46
N THR A 37 -0.90 19.19 -0.26
CA THR A 37 -1.59 17.89 -0.12
C THR A 37 -1.13 17.23 1.17
N LEU A 38 -2.05 16.57 1.89
CA LEU A 38 -1.68 15.59 2.93
C LEU A 38 -0.67 14.64 2.27
N ASP A 39 0.57 14.68 2.73
CA ASP A 39 1.71 13.99 2.13
C ASP A 39 1.32 12.56 1.79
N TYR A 40 1.08 12.30 0.50
CA TYR A 40 0.64 11.00 0.00
C TYR A 40 1.85 10.09 0.04
N ASN A 41 2.16 9.61 1.24
CA ASN A 41 3.15 8.60 1.51
C ASN A 41 2.60 7.29 0.96
N SER A 42 2.75 7.11 -0.36
CA SER A 42 2.61 5.81 -0.98
C SER A 42 3.38 4.80 -0.13
N PRO A 43 2.84 3.60 0.15
CA PRO A 43 3.57 2.56 0.87
C PRO A 43 4.92 2.16 0.25
N GLY A 44 5.21 2.64 -0.98
CA GLY A 44 6.49 2.53 -1.68
C GLY A 44 7.18 3.87 -2.01
N ALA A 45 6.63 5.03 -1.59
CA ALA A 45 7.38 6.29 -1.63
C ALA A 45 8.49 6.26 -0.56
N LYS A 46 9.60 6.96 -0.80
CA LYS A 46 10.67 7.14 0.18
C LYS A 46 10.09 7.83 1.42
N GLY A 47 9.75 7.05 2.44
CA GLY A 47 8.95 7.55 3.55
C GLY A 47 7.87 6.56 3.91
N PHE A 48 8.28 5.41 4.42
CA PHE A 48 7.44 4.40 5.04
C PHE A 48 6.71 4.94 6.29
N GLY A 49 5.95 6.04 6.19
CA GLY A 49 5.51 6.88 7.30
C GLY A 49 4.77 6.09 8.37
N VAL A 50 3.75 5.33 7.98
CA VAL A 50 2.97 4.50 8.93
C VAL A 50 3.78 3.33 9.49
N LYS A 51 4.60 2.67 8.65
CA LYS A 51 5.41 1.52 9.08
C LYS A 51 6.49 1.93 10.07
N ARG A 52 7.20 3.01 9.72
CA ARG A 52 8.24 3.61 10.55
C ARG A 52 7.65 4.23 11.82
N ALA A 53 6.49 4.88 11.74
CA ALA A 53 5.82 5.42 12.92
C ALA A 53 5.44 4.31 13.91
N GLY A 54 4.85 3.20 13.42
CA GLY A 54 4.52 2.05 14.27
C GLY A 54 5.76 1.42 14.92
N LEU A 55 6.84 1.26 14.16
CA LEU A 55 8.09 0.63 14.63
C LEU A 55 8.99 1.55 15.47
N ALA A 56 8.76 2.86 15.43
CA ALA A 56 9.46 3.83 16.28
C ALA A 56 9.08 3.70 17.76
N ILE A 57 7.94 3.09 18.06
CA ILE A 57 7.52 2.81 19.43
C ILE A 57 8.42 1.69 20.01
N PRO A 58 9.06 1.88 21.18
CA PRO A 58 9.87 0.84 21.80
C PRO A 58 9.05 -0.41 22.13
N GLY A 59 9.59 -1.58 21.75
CA GLY A 59 8.95 -2.87 21.98
C GLY A 59 7.70 -3.15 21.15
N SER A 60 7.34 -2.29 20.19
CA SER A 60 6.22 -2.57 19.29
C SER A 60 6.59 -3.59 18.22
N VAL A 61 5.60 -4.20 17.61
CA VAL A 61 5.74 -5.01 16.40
C VAL A 61 4.71 -4.55 15.38
N MET A 62 4.94 -4.84 14.12
CA MET A 62 4.02 -4.50 13.04
C MET A 62 3.37 -5.75 12.46
N LEU A 63 2.04 -5.76 12.36
CA LEU A 63 1.29 -6.79 11.64
C LEU A 63 0.74 -6.20 10.34
N LEU A 64 1.40 -6.50 9.22
CA LEU A 64 0.94 -6.04 7.91
C LEU A 64 -0.17 -6.95 7.38
N VAL A 65 -1.39 -6.39 7.30
CA VAL A 65 -2.57 -7.05 6.74
C VAL A 65 -2.69 -6.68 5.26
N ALA A 66 -2.18 -7.54 4.37
CA ALA A 66 -2.07 -7.23 2.95
C ALA A 66 -1.95 -8.48 2.05
N PRO A 67 -2.25 -8.38 0.74
CA PRO A 67 -1.90 -9.42 -0.21
C PRO A 67 -0.37 -9.58 -0.33
N GLY A 68 0.08 -10.77 -0.72
CA GLY A 68 1.51 -11.15 -0.77
C GLY A 68 2.40 -10.29 -1.68
N CYS A 69 1.82 -9.49 -2.57
CA CYS A 69 2.57 -8.57 -3.42
C CYS A 69 3.18 -7.37 -2.67
N CYS A 70 2.64 -7.00 -1.50
CA CYS A 70 3.14 -5.90 -0.66
C CYS A 70 4.42 -6.24 0.12
N GLY A 71 4.78 -7.54 0.23
CA GLY A 71 6.01 -8.01 0.88
C GLY A 71 7.29 -7.72 0.08
N ARG A 72 7.19 -7.35 -1.20
CA ARG A 72 8.37 -6.97 -2.01
C ARG A 72 9.01 -5.65 -1.56
N ASN A 73 8.26 -4.76 -0.90
CA ASN A 73 8.83 -3.55 -0.29
C ASN A 73 9.53 -3.83 1.05
N THR A 74 9.46 -5.05 1.58
CA THR A 74 10.05 -5.43 2.87
C THR A 74 11.54 -5.71 2.79
N ALA A 75 12.07 -6.01 1.60
CA ALA A 75 13.52 -6.10 1.41
C ALA A 75 14.26 -4.84 1.92
N LEU A 76 13.62 -3.66 1.79
CA LEU A 76 14.12 -2.39 2.32
C LEU A 76 13.99 -2.26 3.87
N LEU A 77 13.08 -3.00 4.51
CA LEU A 77 12.94 -3.01 5.97
C LEU A 77 14.01 -3.89 6.64
N ASN A 78 14.48 -4.93 5.94
CA ASN A 78 15.63 -5.71 6.38
C ASN A 78 16.90 -4.83 6.47
N GLU A 79 17.10 -3.91 5.51
CA GLU A 79 18.22 -2.96 5.54
C GLU A 79 18.15 -1.97 6.72
N LEU A 80 16.94 -1.72 7.26
CA LEU A 80 16.70 -0.82 8.39
C LEU A 80 16.70 -1.53 9.76
N GLY A 81 16.95 -2.84 9.81
CA GLY A 81 17.07 -3.61 11.05
C GLY A 81 15.74 -3.91 11.76
N TYR A 82 14.60 -3.84 11.05
CA TYR A 82 13.28 -4.12 11.63
C TYR A 82 12.72 -5.51 11.26
N SER A 83 13.53 -6.39 10.66
CA SER A 83 13.09 -7.70 10.17
C SER A 83 12.36 -8.53 11.22
N GLU A 84 12.91 -8.58 12.44
CA GLU A 84 12.39 -9.38 13.56
C GLU A 84 11.12 -8.81 14.21
N ARG A 85 10.71 -7.60 13.81
CA ARG A 85 9.54 -6.89 14.38
C ARG A 85 8.42 -6.75 13.37
N PHE A 86 8.50 -7.47 12.24
CA PHE A 86 7.59 -7.32 11.12
C PHE A 86 6.92 -8.64 10.74
N PHE A 87 5.60 -8.69 10.84
CA PHE A 87 4.78 -9.87 10.62
C PHE A 87 3.74 -9.61 9.52
N TYR A 88 3.21 -10.68 8.94
CA TYR A 88 2.29 -10.62 7.81
C TYR A 88 1.04 -11.45 8.06
N LEU A 89 -0.13 -10.83 7.89
CA LEU A 89 -1.37 -11.54 7.62
C LEU A 89 -1.63 -11.47 6.12
N LEU A 90 -1.23 -12.53 5.41
CA LEU A 90 -1.39 -12.61 3.96
C LEU A 90 -2.86 -12.80 3.59
N LEU A 91 -3.37 -11.91 2.75
CA LEU A 91 -4.74 -11.94 2.26
C LEU A 91 -4.82 -12.65 0.91
N ASP A 92 -5.84 -13.50 0.75
CA ASP A 92 -6.27 -14.00 -0.56
C ASP A 92 -7.37 -13.13 -1.19
N ASP A 93 -7.71 -13.41 -2.45
CA ASP A 93 -8.74 -12.63 -3.17
C ASP A 93 -10.10 -12.69 -2.47
N THR A 94 -10.43 -13.83 -1.84
CA THR A 94 -11.68 -13.97 -1.10
C THR A 94 -11.67 -13.10 0.15
N ASP A 95 -10.54 -13.02 0.85
CA ASP A 95 -10.35 -12.12 1.98
C ASP A 95 -10.65 -10.68 1.60
N ILE A 96 -10.03 -10.22 0.51
CA ILE A 96 -10.16 -8.85 0.03
C ILE A 96 -11.60 -8.54 -0.37
N VAL A 97 -12.24 -9.42 -1.15
CA VAL A 97 -13.59 -9.19 -1.69
C VAL A 97 -14.66 -9.28 -0.61
N THR A 98 -14.51 -10.19 0.36
CA THR A 98 -15.55 -10.43 1.39
C THR A 98 -15.33 -9.67 2.69
N GLY A 99 -14.14 -9.11 2.91
CA GLY A 99 -13.78 -8.46 4.17
C GLY A 99 -13.57 -9.44 5.34
N ARG A 100 -13.59 -10.76 5.11
CA ARG A 100 -13.47 -11.76 6.18
C ARG A 100 -12.13 -11.69 6.94
N TYR A 101 -11.10 -11.04 6.37
CA TYR A 101 -9.82 -10.82 7.04
C TYR A 101 -9.96 -10.07 8.37
N LEU A 102 -10.98 -9.21 8.54
CA LEU A 102 -11.23 -8.51 9.80
C LEU A 102 -11.42 -9.48 10.97
N LYS A 103 -12.01 -10.66 10.71
CA LYS A 103 -12.19 -11.72 11.70
C LYS A 103 -10.91 -12.54 11.93
N LYS A 104 -9.95 -12.50 11.00
CA LYS A 104 -8.65 -13.18 11.11
C LYS A 104 -7.65 -12.37 11.94
N ILE A 105 -7.79 -11.04 12.00
CA ILE A 105 -6.86 -10.16 12.73
C ILE A 105 -6.68 -10.57 14.21
N PRO A 106 -7.74 -10.80 15.01
CA PRO A 106 -7.56 -11.18 16.41
C PRO A 106 -6.77 -12.49 16.59
N GLN A 107 -7.01 -13.47 15.72
CA GLN A 107 -6.27 -14.73 15.74
C GLN A 107 -4.80 -14.52 15.36
N ALA A 108 -4.54 -13.75 14.30
CA ALA A 108 -3.17 -13.42 13.90
C ALA A 108 -2.40 -12.68 15.02
N CYS A 109 -3.05 -11.77 15.75
CA CYS A 109 -2.45 -11.14 16.92
C CYS A 109 -2.13 -12.15 18.03
N ALA A 110 -3.02 -13.11 18.30
CA ALA A 110 -2.79 -14.13 19.32
C ALA A 110 -1.63 -15.07 18.95
N GLU A 111 -1.56 -15.49 17.69
CA GLU A 111 -0.44 -16.29 17.15
C GLU A 111 0.87 -15.53 17.27
N LEU A 112 0.90 -14.25 16.84
CA LEU A 112 2.07 -13.39 16.97
C LEU A 112 2.57 -13.33 18.43
N LEU A 113 1.67 -13.08 19.39
CA LEU A 113 2.02 -12.98 20.81
C LEU A 113 2.57 -14.30 21.38
N GLY A 114 2.23 -15.45 20.78
CA GLY A 114 2.77 -16.75 21.15
C GLY A 114 4.16 -17.03 20.59
N GLU A 115 4.52 -16.43 19.46
CA GLU A 115 5.80 -16.64 18.77
C GLU A 115 6.90 -15.65 19.22
N THR A 116 6.52 -14.48 19.74
CA THR A 116 7.49 -13.48 20.23
C THR A 116 8.10 -13.89 21.57
N ALA A 117 9.44 -13.93 21.65
CA ALA A 117 10.16 -14.26 22.90
C ALA A 117 9.87 -13.27 24.05
N GLU A 118 9.72 -11.99 23.72
CA GLU A 118 9.28 -10.94 24.63
C GLU A 118 7.92 -10.42 24.19
N LYS A 119 7.01 -10.21 25.15
CA LYS A 119 5.68 -9.70 24.85
C LYS A 119 5.78 -8.27 24.32
N PRO A 120 5.30 -7.98 23.09
CA PRO A 120 5.37 -6.64 22.53
C PRO A 120 4.50 -5.65 23.32
N SER A 121 4.94 -4.39 23.35
CA SER A 121 4.23 -3.29 24.00
C SER A 121 2.97 -2.87 23.22
N ALA A 122 3.01 -3.03 21.90
CA ALA A 122 1.92 -2.74 20.99
C ALA A 122 2.06 -3.56 19.70
N ILE A 123 0.92 -3.90 19.07
CA ILE A 123 0.84 -4.40 17.70
C ILE A 123 0.29 -3.25 16.85
N ALA A 124 1.10 -2.77 15.91
CA ALA A 124 0.79 -1.69 14.99
C ALA A 124 0.34 -2.22 13.61
#